data_AF-A0A7C5RYJ2-F1
#
_entry.id   AF-A0A7C5RYJ2-F1
#
_cell.length_a   1.000
_cell.length_b   1.000
_cell.length_c   1.000
_cell.angle_alpha   90.00
_cell.angle_beta   90.00
_cell.angle_gamma   90.00
#
_symmetry.space_group_name_H-M   'P 1'
#
loop_
_entity.id
_entity.type
_entity.pdbx_description
1 polymer ?
#
loop_
_entity_poly.entity_id
_entity_poly.type
_entity_poly.pdbx_seq_one_letter_code
_entity_poly.pdbx_strand_id
1 'polypeptide(L)'
;MRKIIYFILIIVFISGCAVTSEKYRYKVRFDNFYFLLNDSEKQLFASNKFQELGDSLKARLSNDKSLKEKWHSMQVAEAIYSFSPYETAKFFREIILRELNRENFYYFMNLLDSSSQIAFAKDPSNFLQIFEKYYNQNTRFRHFVENLKTEYRLYGFSHEAILKFFRYISFPEVSRREFYYILKLLKSSQALNDFKAGNISEAVKKLDSYLSIQRVASDEWQRIKVNSSFTKLSSNEILEIYYNVIMKEMDADAVKKTLAKF
;
A
#
# COMPACT_ATOMS: atom_id res chain seq x y z
N MET A 1 53.73 -12.50 0.24
CA MET A 1 52.95 -11.84 -0.84
C MET A 1 51.60 -12.51 -1.12
N ARG A 2 51.50 -13.83 -1.36
CA ARG A 2 50.20 -14.51 -1.62
C ARG A 2 49.11 -14.28 -0.55
N LYS A 3 49.46 -14.25 0.75
CA LYS A 3 48.50 -14.03 1.85
C LYS A 3 47.88 -12.62 1.88
N ILE A 4 48.58 -11.62 1.37
CA ILE A 4 48.11 -10.21 1.34
C ILE A 4 47.07 -10.03 0.22
N ILE A 5 47.23 -10.73 -0.91
CA ILE A 5 46.28 -10.70 -2.03
C ILE A 5 44.93 -11.31 -1.62
N TYR A 6 44.92 -12.40 -0.84
CA TYR A 6 43.69 -12.98 -0.31
C TYR A 6 42.96 -12.04 0.67
N PHE A 7 43.71 -11.32 1.51
CA PHE A 7 43.13 -10.36 2.45
C PHE A 7 42.53 -9.13 1.73
N ILE A 8 43.19 -8.65 0.67
CA ILE A 8 42.68 -7.56 -0.18
C ILE A 8 41.44 -8.02 -0.97
N LEU A 9 41.40 -9.24 -1.49
CA LEU A 9 40.21 -9.80 -2.15
C LEU A 9 39.01 -9.95 -1.20
N ILE A 10 39.25 -10.31 0.06
CA ILE A 10 38.21 -10.35 1.10
C ILE A 10 37.73 -8.93 1.42
N ILE A 11 38.62 -7.94 1.55
CA ILE A 11 38.24 -6.54 1.79
C ILE A 11 37.45 -5.97 0.60
N VAL A 12 37.80 -6.29 -0.65
CA VAL A 12 37.08 -5.86 -1.85
C VAL A 12 35.71 -6.54 -1.96
N PHE A 13 35.55 -7.79 -1.52
CA PHE A 13 34.24 -8.44 -1.41
C PHE A 13 33.36 -7.87 -0.29
N ILE A 14 33.95 -7.41 0.82
CA ILE A 14 33.20 -6.80 1.93
C ILE A 14 32.85 -5.33 1.63
N SER A 15 33.70 -4.61 0.90
CA SER A 15 33.47 -3.20 0.51
C SER A 15 32.67 -3.04 -0.79
N GLY A 16 32.51 -4.12 -1.57
CA GLY A 16 31.80 -4.14 -2.83
C GLY A 16 30.48 -4.91 -2.81
N CYS A 17 29.57 -4.67 -1.84
CA CYS A 17 28.18 -5.17 -1.97
C CYS A 17 27.19 -4.54 -0.98
N ALA A 18 27.06 -3.22 -0.96
CA ALA A 18 25.87 -2.59 -0.37
C ALA A 18 24.88 -2.19 -1.47
N VAL A 19 24.46 -3.16 -2.31
CA VAL A 19 23.13 -3.07 -2.92
C VAL A 19 22.14 -3.26 -1.77
N THR A 20 22.00 -2.22 -0.95
CA THR A 20 21.00 -2.20 0.11
C THR A 20 19.66 -2.34 -0.58
N SER A 21 18.99 -3.47 -0.37
CA SER A 21 17.68 -3.72 -0.97
C SER A 21 16.76 -2.51 -0.75
N GLU A 22 15.89 -2.21 -1.72
CA GLU A 22 14.94 -1.09 -1.63
C GLU A 22 14.17 -1.11 -0.30
N LYS A 23 13.79 -2.32 0.15
CA LYS A 23 13.19 -2.58 1.46
C LYS A 23 14.05 -2.10 2.63
N TYR A 24 15.36 -2.41 2.63
CA TYR A 24 16.27 -1.93 3.68
C TYR A 24 16.34 -0.40 3.70
N ARG A 25 16.39 0.25 2.52
CA ARG A 25 16.40 1.71 2.44
C ARG A 25 15.15 2.33 3.07
N TYR A 26 13.96 1.80 2.79
CA TYR A 26 12.73 2.28 3.43
C TYR A 26 12.70 2.01 4.94
N LYS A 27 13.23 0.86 5.41
CA LYS A 27 13.36 0.59 6.85
C LYS A 27 14.20 1.68 7.54
N VAL A 28 15.39 1.97 7.03
CA VAL A 28 16.29 2.99 7.61
C VAL A 28 15.65 4.37 7.60
N ARG A 29 15.02 4.77 6.50
CA ARG A 29 14.33 6.06 6.40
C ARG A 29 13.22 6.18 7.46
N PHE A 30 12.38 5.15 7.59
CA PHE A 30 11.33 5.14 8.59
C PHE A 30 11.89 5.17 10.01
N ASP A 31 12.88 4.32 10.30
CA ASP A 31 13.48 4.20 11.64
C ASP A 31 14.12 5.55 12.05
N ASN A 32 14.79 6.26 11.13
CA ASN A 32 15.35 7.61 11.37
C ASN A 32 14.29 8.64 11.81
N PHE A 33 13.10 8.60 11.22
CA PHE A 33 11.97 9.45 11.64
C PHE A 33 11.38 8.96 12.96
N TYR A 34 11.11 7.67 13.06
CA TYR A 34 10.39 7.09 14.19
C TYR A 34 11.15 7.19 15.51
N PHE A 35 12.49 7.16 15.46
CA PHE A 35 13.34 7.37 16.64
C PHE A 35 13.36 8.81 17.17
N LEU A 36 12.87 9.80 16.41
CA LEU A 36 12.72 11.18 16.89
C LEU A 36 11.44 11.36 17.72
N LEU A 37 10.48 10.44 17.58
CA LEU A 37 9.22 10.45 18.30
C LEU A 37 9.41 9.91 19.73
N ASN A 38 8.76 10.55 20.70
CA ASN A 38 8.58 9.96 22.02
C ASN A 38 7.45 8.91 22.01
N ASP A 39 7.23 8.22 23.12
CA ASP A 39 6.25 7.13 23.15
C ASP A 39 4.80 7.59 22.93
N SER A 40 4.43 8.77 23.46
CA SER A 40 3.11 9.36 23.19
C SER A 40 2.91 9.67 21.71
N GLU A 41 3.91 10.27 21.07
CA GLU A 41 3.91 10.62 19.65
C GLU A 41 3.87 9.39 18.74
N LYS A 42 4.57 8.32 19.14
CA LYS A 42 4.48 7.02 18.46
C LYS A 42 3.06 6.45 18.49
N GLN A 43 2.35 6.57 19.62
CA GLN A 43 0.95 6.12 19.73
C GLN A 43 0.02 6.98 18.86
N LEU A 44 0.22 8.30 18.83
CA LEU A 44 -0.53 9.19 17.95
C LEU A 44 -0.30 8.86 16.46
N PHE A 45 0.95 8.58 16.09
CA PHE A 45 1.32 8.13 14.74
C PHE A 45 0.62 6.81 14.37
N ALA A 46 0.67 5.81 15.25
CA ALA A 46 0.03 4.52 15.04
C ALA A 46 -1.50 4.64 14.91
N SER A 47 -2.09 5.54 15.70
CA SER A 47 -3.54 5.78 15.76
C SER A 47 -4.06 6.75 14.69
N ASN A 48 -3.22 7.18 13.74
CA ASN A 48 -3.58 8.10 12.66
C ASN A 48 -4.04 9.50 13.14
N LYS A 49 -3.61 9.93 14.33
CA LYS A 49 -3.96 11.23 14.93
C LYS A 49 -2.92 12.28 14.59
N PHE A 50 -2.78 12.58 13.30
CA PHE A 50 -1.66 13.40 12.81
C PHE A 50 -1.72 14.85 13.26
N GLN A 51 -2.91 15.42 13.47
CA GLN A 51 -3.03 16.79 13.94
C GLN A 51 -2.41 16.94 15.33
N GLU A 52 -2.84 16.09 16.28
CA GLU A 52 -2.33 16.02 17.65
C GLU A 52 -0.82 15.71 17.68
N LEU A 53 -0.37 14.79 16.82
CA LEU A 53 1.05 14.50 16.66
C LEU A 53 1.84 15.72 16.17
N GLY A 54 1.31 16.42 15.16
CA GLY A 54 1.94 17.61 14.59
C GLY A 54 2.08 18.74 15.62
N ASP A 55 1.05 18.95 16.44
CA ASP A 55 1.06 19.95 17.50
C ASP A 55 2.05 19.59 18.62
N SER A 56 2.08 18.32 19.05
CA SER A 56 3.08 17.81 20.00
C SER A 56 4.51 18.02 19.51
N LEU A 57 4.79 17.61 18.26
CA LEU A 57 6.11 17.75 17.68
C LEU A 57 6.51 19.22 17.51
N LYS A 58 5.59 20.08 17.06
CA LYS A 58 5.84 21.52 16.95
C LYS A 58 6.24 22.11 18.30
N ALA A 59 5.55 21.75 19.38
CA ALA A 59 5.90 22.20 20.72
C ALA A 59 7.28 21.70 21.15
N ARG A 60 7.63 20.42 20.92
CA ARG A 60 8.96 19.89 21.23
C ARG A 60 10.08 20.53 20.41
N LEU A 61 9.89 20.68 19.11
CA LEU A 61 10.88 21.25 18.19
C LEU A 61 11.19 22.73 18.50
N SER A 62 10.23 23.47 19.08
CA SER A 62 10.45 24.84 19.55
C SER A 62 11.31 24.92 20.82
N ASN A 63 11.30 23.86 21.64
CA ASN A 63 11.94 23.83 22.95
C ASN A 63 13.25 23.02 23.00
N ASP A 64 13.47 22.11 22.06
CA ASP A 64 14.65 21.24 21.98
C ASP A 64 15.43 21.51 20.69
N LYS A 65 16.54 22.24 20.83
CA LYS A 65 17.44 22.59 19.71
C LYS A 65 18.06 21.36 19.05
N SER A 66 18.45 20.35 19.83
CA SER A 66 19.08 19.13 19.29
C SER A 66 18.08 18.32 18.48
N LEU A 67 16.85 18.18 18.97
CA LEU A 67 15.77 17.55 18.24
C LEU A 67 15.46 18.31 16.94
N LYS A 68 15.40 19.65 17.01
CA LYS A 68 15.14 20.49 15.83
C LYS A 68 16.17 20.29 14.72
N GLU A 69 17.46 20.22 15.07
CA GLU A 69 18.54 19.97 14.12
C GLU A 69 18.42 18.58 13.47
N LYS A 70 18.17 17.54 14.28
CA LYS A 70 17.97 16.16 13.79
C LYS A 70 16.74 16.05 12.89
N TRP A 71 15.64 16.70 13.28
CA TRP A 71 14.40 16.74 12.50
C TRP A 71 14.62 17.42 11.15
N HIS A 72 15.26 18.59 11.15
CA HIS A 72 15.57 19.31 9.92
C HIS A 72 16.49 18.50 9.01
N SER A 73 17.53 17.87 9.55
CA SER A 73 18.43 17.00 8.80
C SER A 73 17.69 15.82 8.15
N MET A 74 16.77 15.19 8.89
CA MET A 74 15.90 14.14 8.35
C MET A 74 15.02 14.67 7.22
N GLN A 75 14.38 15.83 7.38
CA GLN A 75 13.55 16.41 6.32
C GLN A 75 14.35 16.76 5.06
N VAL A 76 15.58 17.25 5.20
CA VAL A 76 16.48 17.52 4.06
C VAL A 76 16.86 16.23 3.35
N ALA A 77 17.21 15.17 4.10
CA ALA A 77 17.54 13.87 3.53
C ALA A 77 16.37 13.24 2.74
N GLU A 78 15.14 13.55 3.16
CA GLU A 78 13.90 13.11 2.52
C GLU A 78 13.37 14.08 1.46
N ALA A 79 14.05 15.21 1.23
CA ALA A 79 13.62 16.29 0.32
C ALA A 79 12.24 16.87 0.64
N ILE A 80 11.89 16.96 1.92
CA ILE A 80 10.60 17.47 2.45
C ILE A 80 10.81 18.63 3.44
N TYR A 81 11.88 19.41 3.30
CA TYR A 81 12.25 20.48 4.25
C TYR A 81 11.15 21.54 4.47
N SER A 82 10.24 21.71 3.50
CA SER A 82 9.12 22.65 3.60
C SER A 82 7.92 22.11 4.39
N PHE A 83 7.93 20.81 4.74
CA PHE A 83 6.79 20.18 5.40
C PHE A 83 6.74 20.60 6.88
N SER A 84 5.53 20.90 7.34
CA SER A 84 5.22 20.96 8.77
C SER A 84 5.38 19.58 9.43
N PRO A 85 5.41 19.51 10.78
CA PRO A 85 5.44 18.23 11.48
C PRO A 85 4.26 17.31 11.13
N TYR A 86 3.08 17.87 10.92
CA TYR A 86 1.89 17.16 10.44
C TYR A 86 2.12 16.53 9.05
N GLU A 87 2.55 17.33 8.08
CA GLU A 87 2.82 16.86 6.71
C GLU A 87 3.94 15.82 6.66
N THR A 88 4.97 16.02 7.50
CA THR A 88 6.08 15.07 7.64
C THR A 88 5.58 13.72 8.16
N ALA A 89 4.77 13.71 9.22
CA ALA A 89 4.19 12.47 9.73
C ALA A 89 3.32 11.76 8.67
N LYS A 90 2.50 12.52 7.93
CA LYS A 90 1.71 11.96 6.81
C LYS A 90 2.58 11.39 5.72
N PHE A 91 3.68 12.05 5.35
CA PHE A 91 4.62 11.53 4.36
C PHE A 91 5.21 10.18 4.78
N PHE A 92 5.68 10.06 6.03
CA PHE A 92 6.21 8.80 6.52
C PHE A 92 5.14 7.70 6.59
N ARG A 93 3.89 8.07 6.90
CA ARG A 93 2.76 7.15 6.94
C ARG A 93 2.35 6.66 5.57
N GLU A 94 2.04 7.58 4.67
CA GLU A 94 1.32 7.33 3.43
C GLU A 94 2.27 6.97 2.29
N ILE A 95 3.55 7.38 2.39
CA ILE A 95 4.57 7.11 1.38
C ILE A 95 5.56 6.07 1.90
N ILE A 96 6.39 6.41 2.89
CA ILE A 96 7.51 5.56 3.31
C ILE A 96 7.04 4.20 3.84
N LEU A 97 6.10 4.21 4.78
CA LEU A 97 5.59 2.99 5.39
C LEU A 97 4.75 2.17 4.41
N ARG A 98 4.05 2.82 3.48
CA ARG A 98 3.33 2.17 2.37
C ARG A 98 4.27 1.41 1.46
N GLU A 99 5.34 2.06 0.97
CA GLU A 99 6.31 1.40 0.10
C GLU A 99 7.02 0.25 0.83
N LEU A 100 7.32 0.40 2.12
CA LEU A 100 7.88 -0.67 2.96
C LEU A 100 6.95 -1.90 3.07
N ASN A 101 5.64 -1.68 3.03
CA ASN A 101 4.61 -2.70 3.22
C ASN A 101 3.88 -3.11 1.92
N ARG A 102 4.34 -2.63 0.77
CA ARG A 102 3.69 -2.89 -0.53
C ARG A 102 3.55 -4.38 -0.83
N GLU A 103 4.62 -5.15 -0.68
CA GLU A 103 4.59 -6.62 -0.88
C GLU A 103 3.71 -7.34 0.16
N ASN A 104 3.67 -6.82 1.39
CA ASN A 104 2.84 -7.40 2.44
C ASN A 104 1.35 -7.23 2.17
N PHE A 105 0.96 -6.18 1.43
CA PHE A 105 -0.42 -6.02 1.00
C PHE A 105 -0.86 -7.17 0.08
N TYR A 106 -0.04 -7.53 -0.92
CA TYR A 106 -0.33 -8.67 -1.79
C TYR A 106 -0.39 -9.98 -1.00
N TYR A 107 0.55 -10.18 -0.07
CA TYR A 107 0.55 -11.36 0.79
C TYR A 107 -0.72 -11.42 1.66
N PHE A 108 -1.10 -10.30 2.29
CA PHE A 108 -2.33 -10.17 3.07
C PHE A 108 -3.55 -10.56 2.24
N MET A 109 -3.73 -9.96 1.05
CA MET A 109 -4.85 -10.26 0.17
C MET A 109 -4.86 -11.73 -0.27
N ASN A 110 -3.70 -12.34 -0.48
CA ASN A 110 -3.61 -13.75 -0.85
C ASN A 110 -3.98 -14.71 0.31
N LEU A 111 -3.93 -14.27 1.57
CA LEU A 111 -4.43 -15.06 2.69
C LEU A 111 -5.97 -15.08 2.78
N LEU A 112 -6.64 -14.10 2.17
CA LEU A 112 -8.09 -13.96 2.21
C LEU A 112 -8.77 -14.84 1.15
N ASP A 113 -9.91 -15.45 1.46
CA ASP A 113 -10.81 -16.03 0.45
C ASP A 113 -11.52 -14.95 -0.38
N SER A 114 -12.25 -15.35 -1.44
CA SER A 114 -12.96 -14.41 -2.32
C SER A 114 -13.92 -13.49 -1.54
N SER A 115 -14.76 -14.06 -0.68
CA SER A 115 -15.75 -13.31 0.12
C SER A 115 -15.09 -12.27 1.03
N SER A 116 -13.95 -12.63 1.61
CA SER A 116 -13.13 -11.80 2.49
C SER A 116 -12.45 -10.68 1.70
N GLN A 117 -11.95 -10.94 0.48
CA GLN A 117 -11.40 -9.90 -0.40
C GLN A 117 -12.47 -8.86 -0.79
N ILE A 118 -13.70 -9.30 -1.08
CA ILE A 118 -14.82 -8.42 -1.38
C ILE A 118 -15.20 -7.58 -0.17
N ALA A 119 -15.33 -8.20 1.00
CA ALA A 119 -15.64 -7.50 2.25
C ALA A 119 -14.57 -6.45 2.58
N PHE A 120 -13.29 -6.80 2.46
CA PHE A 120 -12.18 -5.86 2.63
C PHE A 120 -12.29 -4.67 1.69
N ALA A 121 -12.55 -4.91 0.39
CA ALA A 121 -12.66 -3.85 -0.59
C ALA A 121 -13.88 -2.94 -0.34
N LYS A 122 -15.05 -3.50 0.00
CA LYS A 122 -16.31 -2.75 0.12
C LYS A 122 -16.46 -2.02 1.46
N ASP A 123 -16.08 -2.65 2.58
CA ASP A 123 -16.38 -2.11 3.90
C ASP A 123 -15.36 -2.55 4.98
N PRO A 124 -14.51 -1.63 5.48
CA PRO A 124 -13.54 -1.94 6.53
C PRO A 124 -14.17 -2.28 7.88
N SER A 125 -15.36 -1.78 8.20
CA SER A 125 -16.03 -2.05 9.48
C SER A 125 -16.53 -3.48 9.55
N ASN A 126 -17.17 -3.97 8.48
CA ASN A 126 -17.58 -5.37 8.36
C ASN A 126 -16.39 -6.32 8.28
N PHE A 127 -15.28 -5.87 7.71
CA PHE A 127 -14.08 -6.70 7.60
C PHE A 127 -13.30 -6.83 8.92
N LEU A 128 -13.41 -5.91 9.88
CA LEU A 128 -12.69 -6.01 11.16
C LEU A 128 -13.02 -7.31 11.91
N GLN A 129 -14.29 -7.69 11.94
CA GLN A 129 -14.72 -8.95 12.57
C GLN A 129 -14.12 -10.18 11.85
N ILE A 130 -14.05 -10.13 10.52
CA ILE A 130 -13.41 -11.17 9.70
C ILE A 130 -11.91 -11.23 10.01
N PHE A 131 -11.24 -10.07 10.08
CA PHE A 131 -9.82 -9.96 10.41
C PHE A 131 -9.52 -10.59 11.78
N GLU A 132 -10.30 -10.26 12.81
CA GLU A 132 -10.12 -10.81 14.16
C GLU A 132 -10.34 -12.32 14.20
N LYS A 133 -11.35 -12.82 13.48
CA LYS A 133 -11.56 -14.26 13.30
C LYS A 133 -10.33 -14.93 12.68
N TYR A 134 -9.79 -14.38 11.60
CA TYR A 134 -8.56 -14.90 10.96
C TYR A 134 -7.37 -14.86 11.92
N TYR A 135 -7.16 -13.77 12.65
CA TYR A 135 -6.08 -13.65 13.62
C TYR A 135 -6.17 -14.71 14.73
N ASN A 136 -7.37 -14.97 15.23
CA ASN A 136 -7.59 -15.93 16.30
C ASN A 136 -7.54 -17.39 15.82
N GLN A 137 -7.94 -17.68 14.59
CA GLN A 137 -8.11 -19.06 14.10
C GLN A 137 -7.00 -19.54 13.16
N ASN A 138 -6.23 -18.63 12.54
CA ASN A 138 -5.21 -18.99 11.55
C ASN A 138 -3.81 -18.59 12.02
N THR A 139 -3.01 -19.57 12.44
CA THR A 139 -1.63 -19.38 12.94
C THR A 139 -0.74 -18.66 11.93
N ARG A 140 -0.87 -18.96 10.63
CA ARG A 140 -0.09 -18.30 9.57
C ARG A 140 -0.46 -16.82 9.44
N PHE A 141 -1.75 -16.51 9.51
CA PHE A 141 -2.23 -15.12 9.49
C PHE A 141 -1.80 -14.36 10.74
N ARG A 142 -1.90 -14.98 11.92
CA ARG A 142 -1.42 -14.39 13.18
C ARG A 142 0.06 -14.05 13.11
N HIS A 143 0.91 -15.00 12.71
CA HIS A 143 2.34 -14.74 12.55
C HIS A 143 2.64 -13.64 11.53
N PHE A 144 1.87 -13.59 10.45
CA PHE A 144 1.98 -12.49 9.50
C PHE A 144 1.69 -11.13 10.15
N VAL A 145 0.58 -11.00 10.89
CA VAL A 145 0.21 -9.76 11.58
C VAL A 145 1.24 -9.36 12.63
N GLU A 146 1.76 -10.29 13.42
CA GLU A 146 2.81 -10.00 14.41
C GLU A 146 4.12 -9.58 13.74
N ASN A 147 4.48 -10.18 12.61
CA ASN A 147 5.63 -9.75 11.83
C ASN A 147 5.43 -8.33 11.26
N LEU A 148 4.21 -7.92 10.89
CA LEU A 148 3.97 -6.54 10.45
C LEU A 148 4.34 -5.53 11.54
N LYS A 149 3.98 -5.84 12.79
CA LYS A 149 4.23 -4.98 13.95
C LYS A 149 5.71 -4.86 14.29
N THR A 150 6.54 -5.84 13.94
CA THR A 150 7.98 -5.86 14.27
C THR A 150 8.86 -5.65 13.04
N GLU A 151 8.80 -6.57 12.08
CA GLU A 151 9.65 -6.58 10.89
C GLU A 151 9.29 -5.51 9.86
N TYR A 152 8.07 -5.00 9.88
CA TYR A 152 7.59 -4.04 8.89
C TYR A 152 7.08 -2.73 9.46
N ARG A 153 7.51 -2.45 10.70
CA ARG A 153 7.48 -1.12 11.32
C ARG A 153 6.06 -0.58 11.53
N LEU A 154 5.06 -1.45 11.54
CA LEU A 154 3.72 -1.12 12.07
C LEU A 154 3.73 -1.16 13.62
N TYR A 155 4.72 -0.52 14.23
CA TYR A 155 4.95 -0.55 15.68
C TYR A 155 3.81 0.11 16.44
N GLY A 156 3.26 -0.59 17.44
CA GLY A 156 2.16 -0.08 18.26
C GLY A 156 0.80 -0.08 17.56
N PHE A 157 0.69 -0.68 16.37
CA PHE A 157 -0.57 -0.73 15.65
C PHE A 157 -1.52 -1.76 16.26
N SER A 158 -2.75 -1.35 16.50
CA SER A 158 -3.86 -2.28 16.71
C SER A 158 -4.18 -3.04 15.41
N HIS A 159 -4.94 -4.13 15.52
CA HIS A 159 -5.43 -4.87 14.35
C HIS A 159 -6.25 -3.98 13.42
N GLU A 160 -7.12 -3.15 13.99
CA GLU A 160 -7.88 -2.16 13.25
C GLU A 160 -6.96 -1.15 12.54
N ALA A 161 -5.90 -0.68 13.18
CA ALA A 161 -4.95 0.25 12.55
C ALA A 161 -4.20 -0.38 11.37
N ILE A 162 -3.83 -1.66 11.47
CA ILE A 162 -3.23 -2.42 10.35
C ILE A 162 -4.23 -2.55 9.21
N LEU A 163 -5.46 -2.93 9.53
CA LEU A 163 -6.53 -3.08 8.54
C LEU A 163 -6.79 -1.76 7.81
N LYS A 164 -6.96 -0.66 8.54
CA LYS A 164 -7.16 0.68 7.99
C LYS A 164 -5.98 1.12 7.15
N PHE A 165 -4.75 0.82 7.57
CA PHE A 165 -3.55 1.08 6.77
C PHE A 165 -3.61 0.36 5.42
N PHE A 166 -3.87 -0.95 5.40
CA PHE A 166 -3.99 -1.65 4.12
C PHE A 166 -5.17 -1.16 3.28
N ARG A 167 -6.34 -0.88 3.88
CA ARG A 167 -7.54 -0.48 3.14
C ARG A 167 -7.49 0.93 2.58
N TYR A 168 -6.93 1.88 3.32
CA TYR A 168 -6.98 3.29 2.94
C TYR A 168 -5.66 3.81 2.34
N ILE A 169 -4.55 3.10 2.54
CA ILE A 169 -3.24 3.53 2.05
C ILE A 169 -2.74 2.57 0.95
N SER A 170 -2.65 1.27 1.21
CA SER A 170 -2.09 0.32 0.24
C SER A 170 -3.06 -0.04 -0.88
N PHE A 171 -4.30 -0.36 -0.54
CA PHE A 171 -5.31 -0.83 -1.48
C PHE A 171 -5.64 0.19 -2.58
N PRO A 172 -5.88 1.49 -2.28
CA PRO A 172 -6.18 2.46 -3.31
C PRO A 172 -4.99 2.67 -4.25
N GLU A 173 -3.75 2.62 -3.74
CA GLU A 173 -2.54 2.77 -4.56
C GLU A 173 -2.44 1.67 -5.63
N VAL A 174 -2.65 0.40 -5.25
CA VAL A 174 -2.49 -0.71 -6.20
C VAL A 174 -3.70 -0.85 -7.14
N SER A 175 -4.91 -0.70 -6.61
CA SER A 175 -6.14 -0.85 -7.41
C SER A 175 -6.34 0.27 -8.43
N ARG A 176 -6.08 1.53 -8.06
CA ARG A 176 -6.28 2.68 -8.96
C ARG A 176 -5.32 2.65 -10.15
N ARG A 177 -4.10 2.12 -9.99
CA ARG A 177 -3.12 1.94 -11.08
C ARG A 177 -3.66 1.06 -12.20
N GLU A 178 -4.50 0.08 -11.88
CA GLU A 178 -5.08 -0.85 -12.85
C GLU A 178 -6.33 -0.32 -13.54
N PHE A 179 -6.92 0.79 -13.06
CA PHE A 179 -8.17 1.33 -13.62
C PHE A 179 -8.05 1.63 -15.11
N TYR A 180 -6.95 2.25 -15.54
CA TYR A 180 -6.72 2.53 -16.96
C TYR A 180 -6.69 1.26 -17.82
N TYR A 181 -6.01 0.20 -17.36
CA TYR A 181 -5.89 -1.06 -18.10
C TYR A 181 -7.24 -1.78 -18.19
N ILE A 182 -8.05 -1.71 -17.13
CA ILE A 182 -9.43 -2.21 -17.14
C ILE A 182 -10.24 -1.46 -18.20
N LEU A 183 -10.22 -0.12 -18.21
CA LEU A 183 -10.97 0.67 -19.21
C LEU A 183 -10.53 0.37 -20.64
N LYS A 184 -9.23 0.16 -20.87
CA LYS A 184 -8.68 -0.25 -22.16
C LYS A 184 -9.23 -1.61 -22.60
N LEU A 185 -9.24 -2.62 -21.73
CA LEU A 185 -9.82 -3.93 -22.03
C LEU A 185 -11.34 -3.84 -22.27
N LEU A 186 -12.05 -3.04 -21.47
CA LEU A 186 -13.48 -2.81 -21.65
C LEU A 186 -13.78 -2.11 -22.99
N LYS A 187 -12.93 -1.20 -23.45
CA LYS A 187 -13.07 -0.60 -24.78
C LYS A 187 -12.86 -1.64 -25.88
N SER A 188 -11.78 -2.42 -25.80
CA SER A 188 -11.47 -3.46 -26.80
C SER A 188 -12.54 -4.55 -26.89
N SER A 189 -13.19 -4.87 -25.79
CA SER A 189 -14.30 -5.84 -25.71
C SER A 189 -15.69 -5.22 -25.97
N GLN A 190 -15.77 -3.92 -26.29
CA GLN A 190 -17.04 -3.19 -26.48
C GLN A 190 -17.95 -3.18 -25.23
N ALA A 191 -17.38 -3.47 -24.05
CA ALA A 191 -18.06 -3.50 -22.75
C ALA A 191 -18.06 -2.14 -22.02
N LEU A 192 -17.26 -1.17 -22.48
CA LEU A 192 -17.04 0.09 -21.77
C LEU A 192 -18.32 0.92 -21.58
N ASN A 193 -19.20 0.96 -22.57
CA ASN A 193 -20.44 1.74 -22.47
C ASN A 193 -21.39 1.16 -21.42
N ASP A 194 -21.51 -0.17 -21.37
CA ASP A 194 -22.32 -0.86 -20.34
C ASP A 194 -21.73 -0.62 -18.95
N PHE A 195 -20.40 -0.72 -18.81
CA PHE A 195 -19.72 -0.42 -17.56
C PHE A 195 -19.98 1.02 -17.09
N LYS A 196 -19.87 2.02 -17.99
CA LYS A 196 -20.15 3.43 -17.66
C LYS A 196 -21.61 3.66 -17.26
N ALA A 197 -22.54 2.94 -17.90
CA ALA A 197 -23.96 2.98 -17.57
C ALA A 197 -24.33 2.21 -16.28
N GLY A 198 -23.36 1.53 -15.65
CA GLY A 198 -23.61 0.70 -14.47
C GLY A 198 -24.24 -0.67 -14.77
N ASN A 199 -24.34 -1.05 -16.05
CA ASN A 199 -24.80 -2.37 -16.47
C ASN A 199 -23.64 -3.39 -16.41
N ILE A 200 -23.22 -3.70 -15.18
CA ILE A 200 -22.04 -4.56 -14.93
C ILE A 200 -22.22 -5.96 -15.52
N SER A 201 -23.42 -6.55 -15.42
CA SER A 201 -23.67 -7.89 -15.95
C SER A 201 -23.42 -7.98 -17.47
N GLU A 202 -23.87 -6.99 -18.23
CA GLU A 202 -23.65 -6.97 -19.68
C GLU A 202 -22.19 -6.69 -20.04
N ALA A 203 -21.54 -5.79 -19.30
CA ALA A 203 -20.11 -5.53 -19.46
C ALA A 203 -19.27 -6.81 -19.25
N VAL A 204 -19.60 -7.61 -18.22
CA VAL A 204 -18.94 -8.88 -17.91
C VAL A 204 -19.12 -9.89 -19.04
N LYS A 205 -20.34 -10.07 -19.57
CA LYS A 205 -20.58 -10.99 -20.68
C LYS A 205 -19.70 -10.69 -21.90
N LYS A 206 -19.64 -9.41 -22.28
CA LYS A 206 -18.81 -8.94 -23.40
C LYS A 206 -17.32 -9.12 -23.13
N LEU A 207 -16.87 -8.78 -21.92
CA LEU A 207 -15.48 -8.97 -21.51
C LEU A 207 -15.09 -10.45 -21.54
N ASP A 208 -15.82 -11.32 -20.85
CA ASP A 208 -15.49 -12.75 -20.75
C ASP A 208 -15.54 -13.44 -22.11
N SER A 209 -16.51 -13.08 -22.97
CA SER A 209 -16.55 -13.53 -24.36
C SER A 209 -15.27 -13.14 -25.10
N TYR A 210 -14.82 -11.89 -24.97
CA TYR A 210 -13.59 -11.40 -25.61
C TYR A 210 -12.33 -12.10 -25.06
N LEU A 211 -12.23 -12.29 -23.74
CA LEU A 211 -11.09 -12.97 -23.10
C LEU A 211 -10.98 -14.44 -23.51
N SER A 212 -12.11 -15.12 -23.75
CA SER A 212 -12.14 -16.54 -24.16
C SER A 212 -11.53 -16.80 -25.54
N ILE A 213 -11.55 -15.80 -26.42
CA ILE A 213 -11.04 -15.89 -27.80
C ILE A 213 -9.71 -15.17 -28.01
N GLN A 214 -9.37 -14.18 -27.18
CA GLN A 214 -8.14 -13.39 -27.29
C GLN A 214 -7.14 -13.72 -26.18
N ARG A 215 -6.17 -14.59 -26.47
CA ARG A 215 -5.13 -15.01 -25.50
C ARG A 215 -4.38 -13.83 -24.88
N VAL A 216 -3.96 -12.86 -25.68
CA VAL A 216 -3.21 -11.68 -25.18
C VAL A 216 -4.05 -10.87 -24.19
N ALA A 217 -5.34 -10.73 -24.44
CA ALA A 217 -6.26 -10.05 -23.54
C ALA A 217 -6.50 -10.85 -22.24
N SER A 218 -6.61 -12.18 -22.33
CA SER A 218 -6.65 -13.06 -21.16
C SER A 218 -5.41 -12.90 -20.28
N ASP A 219 -4.22 -12.86 -20.86
CA ASP A 219 -2.98 -12.64 -20.12
C ASP A 219 -2.93 -11.23 -19.49
N GLU A 220 -3.43 -10.20 -20.19
CA GLU A 220 -3.57 -8.84 -19.64
C GLU A 220 -4.56 -8.81 -18.47
N TRP A 221 -5.68 -9.52 -18.55
CA TRP A 221 -6.65 -9.66 -17.47
C TRP A 221 -6.06 -10.35 -16.23
N GLN A 222 -5.31 -11.44 -16.41
CA GLN A 222 -4.64 -12.11 -15.28
C GLN A 222 -3.60 -11.20 -14.62
N ARG A 223 -2.84 -10.39 -15.41
CA ARG A 223 -1.92 -9.40 -14.84
C ARG A 223 -2.65 -8.35 -14.01
N ILE A 224 -3.78 -7.83 -14.50
CA ILE A 224 -4.64 -6.90 -13.75
C ILE A 224 -5.09 -7.54 -12.42
N LYS A 225 -5.54 -8.80 -12.45
CA LYS A 225 -5.94 -9.52 -11.23
C LYS A 225 -4.81 -9.65 -10.22
N VAL A 226 -3.60 -9.95 -10.67
CA VAL A 226 -2.42 -10.04 -9.80
C VAL A 226 -2.05 -8.67 -9.23
N ASN A 227 -1.95 -7.65 -10.08
CA ASN A 227 -1.53 -6.29 -9.68
C ASN A 227 -2.55 -5.59 -8.78
N SER A 228 -3.84 -5.88 -8.95
CA SER A 228 -4.90 -5.38 -8.05
C SER A 228 -5.11 -6.25 -6.80
N SER A 229 -4.37 -7.36 -6.68
CA SER A 229 -4.52 -8.38 -5.63
C SER A 229 -5.87 -9.12 -5.59
N PHE A 230 -6.63 -9.08 -6.69
CA PHE A 230 -7.92 -9.76 -6.85
C PHE A 230 -7.79 -11.11 -7.56
N THR A 231 -6.76 -11.88 -7.25
CA THR A 231 -6.46 -13.17 -7.92
C THR A 231 -7.59 -14.19 -7.78
N LYS A 232 -8.36 -14.13 -6.69
CA LYS A 232 -9.44 -15.07 -6.35
C LYS A 232 -10.84 -14.59 -6.79
N LEU A 233 -10.94 -13.37 -7.33
CA LEU A 233 -12.22 -12.80 -7.75
C LEU A 233 -12.54 -13.13 -9.21
N SER A 234 -13.83 -13.25 -9.50
CA SER A 234 -14.40 -13.32 -10.85
C SER A 234 -14.38 -11.95 -11.55
N SER A 235 -14.60 -11.94 -12.87
CA SER A 235 -14.74 -10.71 -13.65
C SER A 235 -15.86 -9.81 -13.13
N ASN A 236 -16.99 -10.41 -12.74
CA ASN A 236 -18.12 -9.68 -12.15
C ASN A 236 -17.75 -8.97 -10.86
N GLU A 237 -17.15 -9.69 -9.90
CA GLU A 237 -16.77 -9.12 -8.61
C GLU A 237 -15.74 -7.98 -8.75
N ILE A 238 -14.78 -8.13 -9.68
CA ILE A 238 -13.79 -7.08 -9.96
C ILE A 238 -14.47 -5.84 -10.54
N LEU A 239 -15.28 -5.99 -11.60
CA LEU A 239 -15.94 -4.82 -12.21
C LEU A 239 -16.91 -4.13 -11.23
N GLU A 240 -17.61 -4.89 -10.38
CA GLU A 240 -18.41 -4.31 -9.30
C GLU A 240 -17.58 -3.49 -8.33
N ILE A 241 -16.42 -3.98 -7.88
CA ILE A 241 -15.54 -3.25 -6.96
C ILE A 241 -15.04 -1.97 -7.63
N TYR A 242 -14.61 -2.04 -8.90
CA TYR A 242 -14.14 -0.85 -9.60
C TYR A 242 -15.24 0.20 -9.75
N TYR A 243 -16.44 -0.21 -10.13
CA TYR A 243 -17.56 0.71 -10.32
C TYR A 243 -18.08 1.29 -9.00
N ASN A 244 -18.31 0.43 -8.00
CA ASN A 244 -19.00 0.83 -6.78
C ASN A 244 -18.08 1.38 -5.69
N VAL A 245 -16.79 1.07 -5.74
CA VAL A 245 -15.82 1.47 -4.71
C VAL A 245 -14.73 2.34 -5.33
N ILE A 246 -13.89 1.79 -6.20
CA ILE A 246 -12.67 2.48 -6.65
C ILE A 246 -12.98 3.79 -7.35
N MET A 247 -13.91 3.80 -8.31
CA MET A 247 -14.30 5.01 -9.03
C MET A 247 -14.90 6.07 -8.11
N LYS A 248 -15.62 5.68 -7.06
CA LYS A 248 -16.23 6.63 -6.10
C LYS A 248 -15.22 7.20 -5.12
N GLU A 249 -14.17 6.45 -4.81
CA GLU A 249 -13.09 6.88 -3.91
C GLU A 249 -11.98 7.66 -4.64
N MET A 250 -11.93 7.58 -5.97
CA MET A 250 -11.03 8.37 -6.79
C MET A 250 -11.51 9.82 -6.90
N ASP A 251 -10.57 10.73 -7.17
CA ASP A 251 -10.90 12.10 -7.55
C ASP A 251 -11.80 12.11 -8.80
N ALA A 252 -12.94 12.80 -8.72
CA ALA A 252 -13.97 12.79 -9.76
C ALA A 252 -13.44 13.32 -11.10
N ASP A 253 -12.57 14.33 -11.06
CA ASP A 253 -11.93 14.88 -12.25
C ASP A 253 -10.93 13.90 -12.85
N ALA A 254 -10.17 13.19 -12.03
CA ALA A 254 -9.28 12.12 -12.49
C ALA A 254 -10.06 10.98 -13.17
N VAL A 255 -11.20 10.56 -12.61
CA VAL A 255 -12.08 9.56 -13.23
C VAL A 255 -12.61 10.06 -14.58
N LYS A 256 -13.17 11.28 -14.62
CA LYS A 256 -13.70 11.91 -15.83
C LYS A 256 -12.63 12.02 -16.93
N LYS A 257 -11.43 12.53 -16.59
CA LYS A 257 -10.30 12.68 -17.52
C LYS A 257 -9.81 11.32 -18.03
N THR A 258 -9.79 10.29 -17.20
CA THR A 258 -9.36 8.95 -17.61
C THR A 258 -10.38 8.32 -18.56
N LEU A 259 -11.67 8.41 -18.24
CA LEU A 259 -12.74 7.91 -19.12
C LEU A 259 -12.79 8.64 -20.47
N ALA A 260 -12.48 9.93 -20.52
CA ALA A 260 -12.48 10.72 -21.76
C ALA A 260 -11.37 10.31 -22.76
N LYS A 261 -10.40 9.49 -22.35
CA LYS A 261 -9.36 8.95 -23.24
C LYS A 261 -9.85 7.77 -24.10
N PHE A 262 -11.06 7.27 -23.85
CA PHE A 262 -11.62 6.07 -24.45
C PHE A 262 -12.93 6.37 -25.17
#